data_AF-A0A2S8PQX3-F1
#
_entry.id   AF-A0A2S8PQX3-F1
#
_cell.length_a   1.000
_cell.length_b   1.000
_cell.length_c   1.000
_cell.angle_alpha   90.00
_cell.angle_beta   90.00
_cell.angle_gamma   90.00
#
_symmetry.space_group_name_H-M   'P 1'
#
loop_
_entity.id
_entity.type
_entity.pdbx_description
1 polymer ?
#
loop_
_entity_poly.entity_id
_entity_poly.type
_entity_poly.pdbx_seq_one_letter_code
_entity_poly.pdbx_strand_id
1 'polypeptide(L)'
;MTQFAAFEGDFNGEKAIWLKHGKYEAAVLPEIGANLILFRDTEQNFKFLREPEAGEMEDFKANPGVYGIPVLFPPNRYDGGKFEWEGKVYQFPI
;
A
#
# COMPACT_ATOMS: atom_id res chain seq x y z
N MET A 1 -16.64 -17.46 -18.72
CA MET A 1 -16.92 -16.05 -18.40
C MET A 1 -15.89 -15.61 -17.38
N THR A 2 -15.14 -14.54 -17.64
CA THR A 2 -14.18 -14.02 -16.65
C THR A 2 -14.97 -13.42 -15.50
N GLN A 3 -14.86 -14.00 -14.31
CA GLN A 3 -15.47 -13.46 -13.11
C GLN A 3 -14.61 -12.28 -12.63
N PHE A 4 -15.24 -11.12 -12.45
CA PHE A 4 -14.65 -9.95 -11.84
C PHE A 4 -15.48 -9.54 -10.63
N ALA A 5 -14.83 -9.03 -9.60
CA ALA A 5 -15.49 -8.57 -8.39
C ALA A 5 -14.66 -7.50 -7.69
N ALA A 6 -15.35 -6.56 -7.05
CA ALA A 6 -14.79 -5.62 -6.09
C ALA A 6 -15.70 -5.59 -4.86
N PHE A 7 -15.13 -5.73 -3.67
CA PHE A 7 -15.91 -5.78 -2.43
C PHE A 7 -15.08 -5.32 -1.23
N GLU A 8 -15.75 -4.83 -0.20
CA GLU A 8 -15.12 -4.55 1.09
C GLU A 8 -14.92 -5.85 1.87
N GLY A 9 -13.79 -5.97 2.56
CA GLY A 9 -13.47 -7.11 3.41
C GLY A 9 -12.42 -6.75 4.46
N ASP A 10 -11.88 -7.79 5.08
CA ASP A 10 -10.84 -7.69 6.12
C ASP A 10 -9.49 -8.16 5.55
N PHE A 11 -8.41 -7.48 5.93
CA PHE A 11 -7.04 -7.96 5.75
C PHE A 11 -6.32 -7.86 7.10
N ASN A 12 -6.23 -9.00 7.80
CA ASN A 12 -5.56 -9.11 9.11
C ASN A 12 -6.05 -8.06 10.13
N GLY A 13 -7.35 -7.79 10.17
CA GLY A 13 -7.96 -6.81 11.08
C GLY A 13 -8.11 -5.39 10.51
N GLU A 14 -7.60 -5.12 9.31
CA GLU A 14 -7.70 -3.81 8.65
C GLU A 14 -8.75 -3.85 7.55
N LYS A 15 -9.51 -2.74 7.39
CA LYS A 15 -10.47 -2.60 6.30
C LYS A 15 -9.76 -2.66 4.95
N ALA A 16 -10.21 -3.54 4.07
CA ALA A 16 -9.63 -3.74 2.75
C ALA A 16 -10.68 -3.65 1.63
N ILE A 17 -10.27 -3.15 0.46
CA ILE A 17 -10.99 -3.29 -0.79
C ILE A 17 -10.34 -4.42 -1.58
N TRP A 18 -11.04 -5.53 -1.71
CA TRP A 18 -10.59 -6.71 -2.45
C TRP A 18 -10.99 -6.58 -3.92
N LEU A 19 -10.06 -6.89 -4.82
CA LEU A 19 -10.22 -6.83 -6.28
C LEU A 19 -9.91 -8.21 -6.86
N LYS A 20 -10.81 -8.73 -7.70
CA LYS A 20 -10.63 -10.01 -8.40
C LYS A 20 -10.89 -9.86 -9.88
N HIS A 21 -10.02 -10.45 -10.70
CA HIS A 21 -10.23 -10.54 -12.15
C HIS A 21 -9.50 -11.75 -12.74
N GLY A 22 -10.26 -12.78 -13.12
CA GLY A 22 -9.68 -14.05 -13.59
C GLY A 22 -8.85 -14.70 -12.47
N LYS A 23 -7.59 -15.05 -12.78
CA LYS A 23 -6.64 -15.65 -11.83
C LYS A 23 -5.98 -14.67 -10.86
N TYR A 24 -6.26 -13.38 -10.99
CA TYR A 24 -5.59 -12.35 -10.20
C TYR A 24 -6.45 -11.86 -9.03
N GLU A 25 -5.80 -11.67 -7.89
CA GLU A 25 -6.37 -11.12 -6.67
C GLU A 25 -5.47 -10.00 -6.14
N ALA A 26 -6.08 -8.90 -5.70
CA ALA A 26 -5.39 -7.79 -5.05
C ALA A 26 -6.22 -7.24 -3.88
N ALA A 27 -5.56 -6.58 -2.94
CA ALA A 27 -6.23 -5.85 -1.86
C ALA A 27 -5.59 -4.48 -1.67
N VAL A 28 -6.43 -3.46 -1.50
CA VAL A 28 -6.03 -2.10 -1.14
C VAL A 28 -6.48 -1.83 0.30
N LEU A 29 -5.62 -1.19 1.10
CA LEU A 29 -5.95 -0.73 2.46
C LEU A 29 -6.21 0.78 2.43
N PRO A 30 -7.48 1.23 2.36
CA PRO A 30 -7.78 2.66 2.20
C PRO A 30 -7.28 3.50 3.37
N GLU A 31 -7.35 2.94 4.58
CA GLU A 31 -7.01 3.65 5.83
C GLU A 31 -5.49 3.69 6.09
N ILE A 32 -4.69 2.94 5.33
CA ILE A 32 -3.23 2.91 5.44
C ILE A 32 -2.63 3.38 4.11
N GLY A 33 -2.80 4.68 3.83
CA GLY A 33 -2.20 5.35 2.67
C GLY A 33 -2.68 4.84 1.31
N ALA A 34 -3.87 4.20 1.26
CA ALA A 34 -4.37 3.50 0.07
C ALA A 34 -3.36 2.50 -0.50
N ASN A 35 -2.58 1.83 0.37
CA ASN A 35 -1.54 0.89 -0.05
C ASN A 35 -2.18 -0.34 -0.73
N LEU A 36 -1.72 -0.67 -1.95
CA LEU A 36 -2.00 -1.96 -2.58
C LEU A 36 -1.17 -3.03 -1.86
N ILE A 37 -1.72 -3.57 -0.77
CA ILE A 37 -0.96 -4.39 0.19
C ILE A 37 -0.57 -5.76 -0.38
N LEU A 38 -1.37 -6.30 -1.30
CA LEU A 38 -1.10 -7.57 -1.97
C LEU A 38 -1.51 -7.55 -3.43
N PHE A 39 -0.79 -8.36 -4.22
CA PHE A 39 -1.16 -8.72 -5.58
C PHE A 39 -0.66 -10.14 -5.87
N ARG A 40 -1.58 -11.02 -6.28
CA ARG A 40 -1.35 -12.47 -6.38
C ARG A 40 -1.89 -13.04 -7.69
N ASP A 41 -1.23 -14.08 -8.19
CA ASP A 41 -1.79 -15.05 -9.14
C ASP A 41 -2.21 -16.29 -8.35
N THR A 42 -3.51 -16.52 -8.23
CA THR A 42 -4.08 -17.58 -7.38
C THR A 42 -4.04 -18.97 -8.03
N GLU A 43 -3.85 -19.06 -9.35
CA GLU A 43 -3.72 -20.34 -10.05
C GLU A 43 -2.28 -20.85 -9.99
N GLN A 44 -1.30 -19.95 -10.08
CA GLN A 44 0.14 -20.29 -10.01
C GLN A 44 0.74 -20.13 -8.61
N ASN A 45 -0.05 -19.63 -7.64
CA ASN A 45 0.39 -19.35 -6.28
C ASN A 45 1.58 -18.38 -6.21
N PHE A 46 1.58 -17.34 -7.06
CA PHE A 46 2.58 -16.28 -7.00
C PHE A 46 2.11 -15.12 -6.13
N LYS A 47 3.00 -14.64 -5.26
CA LYS A 47 2.86 -13.38 -4.51
C LYS A 47 3.80 -12.35 -5.14
N PHE A 48 3.26 -11.35 -5.84
CA PHE A 48 4.06 -10.36 -6.56
C PHE A 48 4.61 -9.26 -5.67
N LEU A 49 3.93 -8.98 -4.56
CA LEU A 49 4.30 -7.95 -3.60
C LEU A 49 4.68 -8.58 -2.26
N ARG A 50 5.53 -7.88 -1.51
CA ARG A 50 5.74 -8.20 -0.09
C ARG A 50 4.49 -7.76 0.67
N GLU A 51 3.71 -8.74 1.10
CA GLU A 51 2.54 -8.57 1.98
C GLU A 51 2.93 -8.98 3.41
N PRO A 52 2.40 -8.32 4.46
CA PRO A 52 2.61 -8.73 5.84
C PRO A 52 1.72 -9.93 6.19
N GLU A 53 2.27 -10.88 6.93
CA GLU A 53 1.50 -11.93 7.59
C GLU A 53 0.75 -11.35 8.81
N ALA A 54 -0.23 -12.07 9.34
CA ALA A 54 -1.08 -11.56 10.44
C ALA A 54 -0.29 -11.10 11.68
N GLY A 55 0.83 -11.77 11.99
CA GLY A 55 1.73 -11.39 13.09
C GLY A 55 2.63 -10.19 12.81
N GLU A 56 2.69 -9.71 11.57
CA GLU A 56 3.58 -8.63 11.11
C GLU A 56 2.83 -7.29 10.92
N MET A 57 1.54 -7.23 11.25
CA MET A 57 0.72 -6.04 11.00
C MET A 57 1.17 -4.81 11.81
N GLU A 58 1.65 -5.01 13.04
CA GLU A 58 2.20 -3.91 13.83
C GLU A 58 3.50 -3.38 13.23
N ASP A 59 4.37 -4.26 12.73
CA ASP A 59 5.60 -3.88 12.03
C ASP A 59 5.29 -3.16 10.70
N PHE A 60 4.28 -3.63 9.97
CA PHE A 60 3.80 -2.97 8.75
C PHE A 60 3.28 -1.56 9.06
N LYS A 61 2.44 -1.39 10.09
CA LYS A 61 1.93 -0.07 10.48
C LYS A 61 3.04 0.88 10.95
N ALA A 62 4.06 0.34 11.63
CA ALA A 62 5.23 1.12 12.04
C ALA A 62 6.12 1.53 10.86
N ASN A 63 6.14 0.75 9.77
CA ASN A 63 6.93 1.04 8.57
C ASN A 63 6.18 0.66 7.28
N PRO A 64 5.18 1.46 6.87
CA PRO A 64 4.31 1.13 5.73
C PRO A 64 5.04 1.21 4.38
N GLY A 65 6.23 1.81 4.34
CA GLY A 65 7.01 2.02 3.13
C GLY A 65 7.72 0.79 2.57
N VAL A 66 7.70 -0.36 3.29
CA VAL A 66 8.41 -1.58 2.87
C VAL A 66 7.49 -2.74 2.44
N TYR A 67 6.17 -2.52 2.44
CA TYR A 67 5.15 -3.50 2.05
C TYR A 67 4.24 -2.94 0.95
N GLY A 68 3.72 -3.83 0.10
CA GLY A 68 2.78 -3.49 -0.96
C GLY A 68 3.31 -2.44 -1.95
N ILE A 69 2.46 -1.49 -2.31
CA ILE A 69 2.80 -0.31 -3.12
C ILE A 69 2.45 0.95 -2.30
N PRO A 70 3.41 1.53 -1.56
CA PRO A 70 3.19 2.75 -0.81
C PRO A 70 3.19 3.96 -1.75
N VAL A 71 2.19 4.84 -1.58
CA VAL A 71 2.16 6.13 -2.29
C VAL A 71 3.08 7.10 -1.58
N LEU A 72 4.11 7.59 -2.28
CA LEU A 72 5.06 8.56 -1.75
C LEU A 72 4.79 9.95 -2.33
N PHE A 73 4.27 10.85 -1.49
CA PHE A 73 4.01 12.23 -1.88
C PHE A 73 4.47 13.24 -0.81
N PRO A 74 5.56 13.98 -1.05
CA PRO A 74 6.53 13.81 -2.14
C PRO A 74 7.44 12.58 -1.94
N PRO A 75 8.10 12.07 -2.99
CA PRO A 75 9.00 10.94 -2.86
C PRO A 75 10.36 11.35 -2.28
N ASN A 76 10.85 10.51 -1.36
CA ASN A 76 12.19 10.61 -0.78
C ASN A 76 12.42 11.92 0.01
N ARG A 77 13.68 12.30 0.22
CA ARG A 77 14.09 13.32 1.19
C ARG A 77 14.26 14.71 0.55
N TYR A 78 13.88 15.74 1.30
CA TYR A 78 14.39 17.10 1.11
C TYR A 78 15.52 17.37 2.11
N ASP A 79 16.57 18.05 1.66
CA ASP A 79 17.69 18.42 2.52
C ASP A 79 17.22 19.36 3.64
N GLY A 80 17.53 19.01 4.88
CA GLY A 80 17.05 19.72 6.07
C GLY A 80 15.52 19.89 6.15
N GLY A 81 14.74 19.03 5.47
CA GLY A 81 13.29 19.13 5.38
C GLY A 81 12.82 20.42 4.69
N LYS A 82 13.67 21.09 3.92
CA LYS A 82 13.41 22.42 3.35
C LYS A 82 13.50 22.42 1.83
N PHE A 83 12.66 23.23 1.19
CA PHE A 83 12.75 23.52 -0.23
C PHE A 83 12.23 24.92 -0.52
N GLU A 84 12.73 25.56 -1.58
CA GLU A 84 12.30 26.88 -2.02
C GLU A 84 11.35 26.76 -3.22
N TRP A 85 10.28 27.55 -3.20
CA TRP A 85 9.36 27.69 -4.32
C TRP A 85 8.85 29.13 -4.40
N GLU A 86 9.03 29.77 -5.55
CA GLU A 86 8.61 31.17 -5.81
C GLU A 86 9.03 32.17 -4.72
N GLY A 87 10.29 32.07 -4.26
CA GLY A 87 10.84 32.95 -3.23
C GLY A 87 10.33 32.67 -1.81
N LYS A 88 9.54 31.61 -1.61
CA LYS A 88 9.10 31.13 -0.31
C LYS A 88 9.83 29.85 0.07
N VAL A 89 10.34 29.80 1.30
CA VAL A 89 10.89 28.58 1.89
C VAL A 89 9.75 27.77 2.53
N TYR A 90 9.61 26.53 2.10
CA TYR A 90 8.75 25.53 2.73
C TYR A 90 9.60 24.63 3.63
N GLN A 91 9.05 24.24 4.77
CA GLN A 91 9.74 23.39 5.74
C GLN A 91 8.78 22.31 6.26
N PHE A 92 9.19 21.06 6.15
CA PHE A 92 8.54 19.89 6.72
C PHE A 92 9.20 19.49 8.05
N PRO A 93 8.48 18.80 8.95
CA PRO A 93 9.06 18.18 10.14
C PRO A 93 10.14 17.15 9.76
N ILE A 94 11.15 16.99 10.62
CA ILE A 94 12.19 15.96 10.53
C ILE A 94 12.12 15.09 11.78
#